data_AF-A0AAV7KYQ6-F1
#
_entry.id   AF-A0AAV7KYQ6-F1
#
_cell.length_a   1.000
_cell.length_b   1.000
_cell.length_c   1.000
_cell.angle_alpha   90.00
_cell.angle_beta   90.00
_cell.angle_gamma   90.00
#
_symmetry.space_group_name_H-M   'P 1'
#
loop_
_entity.id
_entity.type
_entity.pdbx_description
1 polymer ?
#
loop_
_entity_poly.entity_id
_entity_poly.type
_entity_poly.pdbx_seq_one_letter_code
_entity_poly.pdbx_strand_id
1 'polypeptide(L)'
;MYNFVYTGNVPVMMENFEEENFAVSISSPSDAEFDTAVGYLEDIIMDDEFQLLQRTFMDKYYCEFEDTEENKLVYTPIFNEYISLVEKYIEEQLLERMPGFNMTTFTASLQLHKDEIAGDIFDMLLTFTDFLAFKEMFIDYRAEKEGRSLDLSGGLVVTSLCKPSSSPAHILKH
;
A
#
# COMPACT_ATOMS: atom_id res chain seq x y z
N MET A 1 -47.94 -34.77 -23.63
CA MET A 1 -48.21 -36.17 -23.24
C MET A 1 -46.97 -36.65 -22.51
N TYR A 2 -46.90 -36.42 -21.20
CA TYR A 2 -45.74 -36.80 -20.38
C TYR A 2 -46.14 -38.02 -19.56
N ASN A 3 -45.36 -39.08 -19.70
CA ASN A 3 -45.61 -40.38 -19.07
C ASN A 3 -45.40 -40.28 -17.56
N PHE A 4 -46.45 -40.59 -16.81
CA PHE A 4 -46.36 -40.90 -15.39
C PHE A 4 -45.87 -42.33 -15.22
N VAL A 5 -44.79 -42.52 -14.48
CA VAL A 5 -44.46 -43.81 -13.86
C VAL A 5 -44.84 -43.71 -12.39
N TYR A 6 -45.93 -44.38 -12.01
CA TYR A 6 -46.32 -44.56 -10.63
C TYR A 6 -45.86 -45.93 -10.15
N THR A 7 -44.84 -45.95 -9.29
CA THR A 7 -44.65 -47.00 -8.30
C THR A 7 -44.34 -46.32 -6.98
N GLY A 8 -45.17 -46.59 -5.99
CA GLY A 8 -45.34 -45.79 -4.78
C GLY A 8 -44.08 -45.55 -3.96
N ASN A 9 -43.92 -44.29 -3.54
CA ASN A 9 -43.94 -43.89 -2.14
C ASN A 9 -44.03 -42.36 -2.10
N VAL A 10 -44.67 -41.85 -1.05
CA VAL A 10 -44.92 -40.45 -0.66
C VAL A 10 -44.07 -39.39 -1.40
N PRO A 11 -44.64 -38.30 -1.95
CA PRO A 11 -43.83 -37.18 -2.41
C PRO A 11 -43.19 -36.53 -1.19
N VAL A 12 -41.93 -36.89 -0.90
CA VAL A 12 -41.08 -36.09 -0.04
C VAL A 12 -40.76 -34.84 -0.85
N MET A 13 -41.43 -33.73 -0.55
CA MET A 13 -40.94 -32.42 -0.90
C MET A 13 -39.71 -32.19 -0.04
N MET A 14 -38.55 -32.66 -0.51
CA MET A 14 -37.28 -32.31 0.10
C MET A 14 -36.83 -31.03 -0.57
N GLU A 15 -36.88 -29.96 0.21
CA GLU A 15 -36.40 -28.63 -0.12
C GLU A 15 -35.03 -28.72 -0.79
N ASN A 16 -34.83 -27.93 -1.86
CA ASN A 16 -33.50 -27.49 -2.26
C ASN A 16 -32.90 -26.78 -1.05
N PHE A 17 -32.19 -27.52 -0.20
CA PHE A 17 -31.07 -26.93 0.50
C PHE A 17 -30.05 -26.63 -0.60
N GLU A 18 -30.09 -25.39 -1.08
CA GLU A 18 -28.89 -24.74 -1.58
C GLU A 18 -27.92 -24.81 -0.41
N GLU A 19 -27.13 -25.88 -0.43
CA GLU A 19 -25.93 -26.03 0.37
C GLU A 19 -25.05 -24.86 -0.08
N GLU A 20 -25.23 -23.71 0.57
CA GLU A 20 -24.23 -22.66 0.60
C GLU A 20 -22.97 -23.36 1.10
N ASN A 21 -22.15 -23.79 0.14
CA ASN A 21 -20.77 -24.16 0.32
C ASN A 21 -20.08 -22.90 0.83
N PHE A 22 -20.30 -22.60 2.11
CA PHE A 22 -19.36 -21.89 2.95
C PHE A 22 -18.14 -22.79 2.98
N ALA A 23 -17.35 -22.71 1.91
CA ALA A 23 -15.97 -23.11 1.91
C ALA A 23 -15.36 -22.34 3.07
N VAL A 24 -15.33 -22.98 4.24
CA VAL A 24 -14.35 -22.67 5.26
C VAL A 24 -13.04 -22.89 4.53
N SER A 25 -12.48 -21.81 3.97
CA SER A 25 -11.12 -21.80 3.47
C SER A 25 -10.26 -22.12 4.67
N ILE A 26 -9.97 -23.40 4.86
CA ILE A 26 -8.93 -23.83 5.77
C ILE A 26 -7.67 -23.30 5.11
N SER A 27 -7.21 -22.11 5.53
CA SER A 27 -5.95 -21.56 5.07
C SER A 27 -4.89 -22.63 5.25
N SER A 28 -4.16 -22.92 4.18
CA SER A 28 -3.09 -23.90 4.27
C SER A 28 -2.04 -23.37 5.26
N PRO A 29 -1.24 -24.25 5.89
CA PRO A 29 -0.15 -23.81 6.76
C PRO A 29 0.82 -22.83 6.06
N SER A 30 0.97 -22.96 4.73
CA SER A 30 1.77 -22.06 3.90
C SER A 30 1.13 -20.68 3.76
N ASP A 31 -0.20 -20.60 3.64
CA ASP A 31 -0.91 -19.33 3.55
C ASP A 31 -0.83 -18.58 4.88
N ALA A 32 -0.96 -19.28 6.01
CA ALA A 32 -0.84 -18.69 7.33
C ALA A 32 0.58 -18.14 7.61
N GLU A 33 1.63 -18.85 7.15
CA GLU A 33 3.01 -18.37 7.25
C GLU A 33 3.23 -17.12 6.37
N PHE A 34 2.66 -17.12 5.18
CA PHE A 34 2.71 -15.99 4.26
C PHE A 34 2.00 -14.75 4.83
N ASP A 35 0.77 -14.89 5.32
CA ASP A 35 0.01 -13.81 5.98
C ASP A 35 0.79 -13.24 7.19
N THR A 36 1.45 -14.11 7.95
CA THR A 36 2.29 -13.70 9.08
C THR A 36 3.49 -12.88 8.62
N ALA A 37 4.17 -13.32 7.56
CA ALA A 37 5.31 -12.60 6.99
C ALA A 37 4.90 -11.24 6.43
N VAL A 38 3.73 -11.14 5.77
CA VAL A 38 3.16 -9.87 5.29
C VAL A 38 2.87 -8.93 6.46
N GLY A 39 2.29 -9.42 7.55
CA GLY A 39 2.05 -8.60 8.74
C GLY A 39 3.34 -8.03 9.34
N TYR A 40 4.39 -8.84 9.46
CA TYR A 40 5.69 -8.33 9.91
C TYR A 40 6.32 -7.35 8.93
N LEU A 41 6.10 -7.53 7.63
CA LEU A 41 6.60 -6.61 6.63
C LEU A 41 5.95 -5.23 6.73
N GLU A 42 4.64 -5.19 6.96
CA GLU A 42 3.90 -3.96 7.25
C GLU A 42 4.46 -3.25 8.49
N ASP A 43 4.66 -4.01 9.58
CA ASP A 43 5.26 -3.48 10.82
C ASP A 43 6.66 -2.92 10.57
N ILE A 44 7.51 -3.61 9.81
CA ILE A 44 8.88 -3.19 9.50
C ILE A 44 8.90 -1.88 8.72
N ILE A 45 8.02 -1.71 7.73
CA ILE A 45 8.03 -0.53 6.87
C ILE A 45 7.46 0.70 7.59
N MET A 46 6.48 0.49 8.47
CA MET A 46 5.91 1.55 9.31
C MET A 46 6.83 1.95 10.48
N ASP A 47 7.87 1.17 10.77
CA ASP A 47 8.74 1.40 11.92
C ASP A 47 9.65 2.61 11.77
N ASP A 48 9.85 3.32 12.88
CA ASP A 48 10.69 4.52 12.94
C ASP A 48 12.15 4.26 12.55
N GLU A 49 12.65 3.04 12.81
CA GLU A 49 14.02 2.64 12.46
C GLU A 49 14.19 2.53 10.95
N PHE A 50 13.19 2.00 10.24
CA PHE A 50 13.22 1.94 8.77
C PHE A 50 13.16 3.35 8.16
N GLN A 51 12.31 4.22 8.70
CA GLN A 51 12.23 5.60 8.26
C GLN A 51 13.54 6.36 8.55
N LEU A 52 14.22 6.06 9.67
CA LEU A 52 15.53 6.61 9.98
C LEU A 52 16.63 6.09 9.04
N LEU A 53 16.59 4.81 8.68
CA LEU A 53 17.49 4.20 7.70
C LEU A 53 17.39 4.92 6.35
N GLN A 54 16.17 5.12 5.85
CA GLN A 54 15.92 5.85 4.60
C GLN A 54 16.43 7.28 4.70
N ARG A 55 16.06 8.04 5.75
CA ARG A 55 16.53 9.43 5.94
C ARG A 55 18.06 9.53 5.99
N THR A 56 18.72 8.60 6.69
CA THR A 56 20.19 8.57 6.80
C THR A 56 20.85 8.32 5.45
N PHE A 57 20.27 7.43 4.64
CA PHE A 57 20.73 7.20 3.28
C PHE A 57 20.53 8.44 2.40
N MET A 58 19.39 9.12 2.53
CA MET A 58 19.07 10.33 1.77
C MET A 58 19.99 11.49 2.12
N ASP A 59 20.30 11.70 3.41
CA ASP A 59 21.25 12.70 3.89
C ASP A 59 22.63 12.59 3.21
N LYS A 60 23.04 11.38 2.81
CA LYS A 60 24.32 11.14 2.13
C LYS A 60 24.33 11.61 0.67
N TYR A 61 23.19 11.54 -0.02
CA TYR A 61 23.13 11.66 -1.49
C TYR A 61 22.19 12.76 -2.01
N TYR A 62 21.43 13.46 -1.16
CA TYR A 62 20.40 14.41 -1.60
C TYR A 62 20.92 15.53 -2.52
N CYS A 63 22.18 15.94 -2.38
CA CYS A 63 22.79 16.96 -3.25
C CYS A 63 23.01 16.48 -4.69
N GLU A 64 23.09 15.16 -4.92
CA GLU A 64 23.31 14.62 -6.26
C GLU A 64 22.05 14.73 -7.13
N PHE A 65 20.86 14.70 -6.52
CA PHE A 65 19.58 14.66 -7.23
C PHE A 65 19.09 16.05 -7.61
N GLU A 66 18.69 16.17 -8.88
CA GLU A 66 18.18 17.41 -9.49
C GLU A 66 16.79 17.18 -10.08
N ASP A 67 15.94 18.20 -9.93
CA ASP A 67 14.60 18.28 -10.50
C ASP A 67 14.67 18.66 -11.99
N THR A 68 15.19 17.72 -12.79
CA THR A 68 15.23 17.80 -14.25
C THR A 68 14.87 16.44 -14.85
N GLU A 69 14.35 16.41 -16.07
CA GLU A 69 14.02 15.13 -16.75
C GLU A 69 15.26 14.27 -17.03
N GLU A 70 16.44 14.89 -17.21
CA GLU A 70 17.69 14.18 -17.49
C GLU A 70 18.23 13.47 -16.23
N ASN A 71 18.63 12.21 -16.38
CA ASN A 71 19.19 11.42 -15.29
C ASN A 71 20.71 11.42 -15.33
N LYS A 72 21.34 11.74 -14.20
CA LYS A 72 22.80 11.65 -14.07
C LYS A 72 23.23 10.18 -14.00
N LEU A 73 24.39 9.87 -14.57
CA LEU A 73 24.96 8.50 -14.52
C LEU A 73 25.20 8.00 -13.09
N VAL A 74 25.40 8.92 -12.14
CA VAL A 74 25.59 8.57 -10.71
C VAL A 74 24.31 8.08 -10.03
N TYR A 75 23.12 8.30 -10.62
CA TYR A 75 21.87 7.83 -10.01
C TYR A 75 21.78 6.30 -9.98
N THR A 76 22.29 5.61 -11.00
CA THR A 76 22.25 4.15 -11.06
C THR A 76 23.01 3.46 -9.92
N PRO A 77 24.30 3.77 -9.64
CA PRO A 77 24.99 3.14 -8.52
C PRO A 77 24.37 3.50 -7.16
N ILE A 78 23.85 4.72 -6.99
CA ILE A 78 23.16 5.12 -5.75
C ILE A 78 21.86 4.33 -5.58
N PHE A 79 21.09 4.16 -6.65
CA PHE A 79 19.85 3.38 -6.62
C PHE A 79 20.09 1.91 -6.28
N ASN A 80 21.13 1.30 -6.86
CA ASN A 80 21.51 -0.09 -6.52
C ASN A 80 21.97 -0.22 -5.06
N GLU A 81 22.69 0.78 -4.53
CA GLU A 81 23.06 0.84 -3.11
C GLU A 81 21.81 0.93 -2.23
N TYR A 82 20.81 1.73 -2.62
CA TYR A 82 19.53 1.85 -1.93
C TYR A 82 18.74 0.55 -1.92
N ILE A 83 18.56 -0.10 -3.07
CA ILE A 83 17.87 -1.40 -3.17
C ILE A 83 18.56 -2.41 -2.25
N SER A 84 19.89 -2.53 -2.34
CA SER A 84 20.64 -3.46 -1.50
C SER A 84 20.49 -3.16 -0.01
N LEU A 85 20.40 -1.89 0.37
CA LEU A 85 20.20 -1.47 1.76
C LEU A 85 18.82 -1.87 2.28
N VAL A 86 17.76 -1.57 1.51
CA VAL A 86 16.37 -1.86 1.89
C VAL A 86 16.12 -3.36 1.91
N GLU A 87 16.52 -4.09 0.86
CA GLU A 87 16.36 -5.55 0.78
C GLU A 87 17.04 -6.24 1.96
N LYS A 88 18.30 -5.88 2.24
CA LYS A 88 19.06 -6.47 3.34
C LYS A 88 18.41 -6.20 4.69
N TYR A 89 17.96 -4.97 4.94
CA TYR A 89 17.31 -4.61 6.20
C TYR A 89 16.00 -5.39 6.40
N ILE A 90 15.17 -5.48 5.36
CA ILE A 90 13.93 -6.26 5.41
C ILE A 90 14.21 -7.74 5.66
N GLU A 91 15.19 -8.32 4.96
CA GLU A 91 15.57 -9.73 5.14
C GLU A 91 16.05 -10.00 6.58
N GLU A 92 16.94 -9.16 7.11
CA GLU A 92 17.45 -9.30 8.48
C GLU A 92 16.29 -9.20 9.51
N GLN A 93 15.40 -8.23 9.34
CA GLN A 93 14.27 -8.01 10.25
C GLN A 93 13.23 -9.15 10.21
N LEU A 94 12.99 -9.75 9.03
CA LEU A 94 12.11 -10.91 8.89
C LEU A 94 12.75 -12.17 9.49
N LEU A 95 14.05 -12.41 9.25
CA LEU A 95 14.77 -13.53 9.85
C LEU A 95 14.82 -13.47 11.38
N GLU A 96 14.93 -12.27 11.95
CA GLU A 96 14.92 -12.08 13.41
C GLU A 96 13.54 -12.40 14.01
N ARG A 97 12.45 -12.02 13.33
CA ARG A 97 11.06 -12.21 13.81
C ARG A 97 10.51 -13.61 13.52
N MET A 98 10.99 -14.27 12.47
CA MET A 98 10.51 -15.59 12.02
C MET A 98 11.66 -16.61 11.95
N PRO A 99 11.91 -17.38 13.02
CA PRO A 99 12.92 -18.43 13.02
C PRO A 99 12.61 -19.49 11.96
N GLY A 100 13.53 -19.70 11.01
CA GLY A 100 13.34 -20.64 9.90
C GLY A 100 12.73 -20.01 8.64
N PHE A 101 12.51 -18.70 8.63
CA PHE A 101 12.09 -17.96 7.45
C PHE A 101 13.06 -18.19 6.27
N ASN A 102 12.49 -18.38 5.09
CA ASN A 102 13.24 -18.57 3.86
C ASN A 102 12.84 -17.50 2.84
N MET A 103 13.75 -16.56 2.59
CA MET A 103 13.52 -15.44 1.68
C MET A 103 13.19 -15.90 0.25
N THR A 104 13.81 -16.99 -0.22
CA THR A 104 13.55 -17.55 -1.55
C THR A 104 12.12 -18.09 -1.67
N THR A 105 11.66 -18.84 -0.66
CA THR A 105 10.29 -19.35 -0.61
C THR A 105 9.29 -18.19 -0.51
N PHE A 106 9.57 -17.22 0.35
CA PHE A 106 8.71 -16.05 0.53
C PHE A 106 8.58 -15.24 -0.76
N THR A 107 9.69 -14.96 -1.46
CA THR A 107 9.68 -14.22 -2.73
C THR A 107 8.89 -14.97 -3.80
N ALA A 108 8.99 -16.31 -3.85
CA ALA A 108 8.20 -17.12 -4.77
C ALA A 108 6.71 -17.07 -4.45
N SER A 109 6.33 -17.13 -3.16
CA SER A 109 4.95 -16.96 -2.71
C SER A 109 4.43 -15.55 -3.02
N LEU A 110 5.26 -14.52 -2.85
CA LEU A 110 4.95 -13.12 -3.17
C LEU A 110 4.54 -12.94 -4.64
N GLN A 111 5.21 -13.63 -5.56
CA GLN A 111 4.87 -13.60 -6.98
C GLN A 111 3.58 -14.35 -7.30
N LEU A 112 3.27 -15.42 -6.55
CA LEU A 112 2.08 -16.24 -6.75
C LEU A 112 0.82 -15.55 -6.22
N HIS A 113 0.91 -14.89 -5.07
CA HIS A 113 -0.21 -14.23 -4.39
C HIS A 113 -0.33 -12.75 -4.72
N LYS A 114 0.35 -12.26 -5.76
CA LYS A 114 0.34 -10.83 -6.16
C LYS A 114 -1.08 -10.26 -6.30
N ASP A 115 -2.05 -11.08 -6.71
CA ASP A 115 -3.45 -10.68 -6.91
C ASP A 115 -4.31 -10.80 -5.63
N GLU A 116 -3.83 -11.46 -4.58
CA GLU A 116 -4.55 -11.76 -3.33
C GLU A 116 -4.04 -10.97 -2.12
N ILE A 117 -2.75 -10.59 -2.12
CA ILE A 117 -2.15 -9.72 -1.10
C ILE A 117 -2.91 -8.38 -1.10
N ALA A 118 -3.20 -7.84 0.09
CA ALA A 118 -3.72 -6.48 0.23
C ALA A 118 -2.85 -5.52 -0.60
N GLY A 119 -3.37 -5.03 -1.73
CA GLY A 119 -2.56 -4.41 -2.79
C GLY A 119 -1.61 -3.32 -2.29
N ASP A 120 -2.01 -2.61 -1.24
CA ASP A 120 -1.27 -1.49 -0.66
C ASP A 120 0.15 -1.87 -0.17
N ILE A 121 0.35 -3.02 0.47
CA ILE A 121 1.70 -3.41 0.96
C ILE A 121 2.61 -3.83 -0.19
N PHE A 122 2.07 -4.52 -1.19
CA PHE A 122 2.84 -4.93 -2.36
C PHE A 122 3.21 -3.71 -3.22
N ASP A 123 2.27 -2.80 -3.41
CA ASP A 123 2.50 -1.54 -4.11
C ASP A 123 3.56 -0.72 -3.39
N MET A 124 3.53 -0.68 -2.05
CA MET A 124 4.56 -0.04 -1.24
C MET A 124 5.94 -0.66 -1.45
N LEU A 125 6.08 -1.99 -1.43
CA LEU A 125 7.34 -2.65 -1.75
C LEU A 125 7.83 -2.35 -3.17
N LEU A 126 6.90 -2.31 -4.12
CA LEU A 126 7.21 -2.03 -5.51
C LEU A 126 7.82 -0.62 -5.65
N THR A 127 7.36 0.35 -4.87
CA THR A 127 7.95 1.71 -4.87
C THR A 127 9.43 1.72 -4.50
N PHE A 128 9.93 0.79 -3.67
CA PHE A 128 11.35 0.74 -3.32
C PHE A 128 12.24 0.34 -4.50
N THR A 129 11.68 -0.42 -5.44
CA THR A 129 12.36 -0.86 -6.67
C THR A 129 11.99 0.00 -7.89
N ASP A 130 11.14 1.01 -7.72
CA ASP A 130 10.78 1.96 -8.77
C ASP A 130 11.75 3.14 -8.76
N PHE A 131 12.49 3.29 -9.86
CA PHE A 131 13.48 4.34 -10.00
C PHE A 131 12.87 5.77 -10.03
N LEU A 132 11.67 5.93 -10.59
CA LEU A 132 11.00 7.22 -10.65
C LEU A 132 10.55 7.64 -9.24
N ALA A 133 9.90 6.74 -8.51
CA ALA A 133 9.50 6.99 -7.12
C ALA A 133 10.72 7.30 -6.24
N PHE A 134 11.81 6.54 -6.42
CA PHE A 134 13.07 6.78 -5.74
C PHE A 134 13.66 8.18 -6.04
N LYS A 135 13.65 8.61 -7.32
CA LYS A 135 14.15 9.93 -7.71
C LYS A 135 13.31 11.05 -7.10
N GLU A 136 11.97 10.95 -7.21
CA GLU A 136 11.04 11.93 -6.64
C GLU A 136 11.23 12.06 -5.13
N MET A 137 11.36 10.94 -4.41
CA MET A 137 11.65 10.92 -2.98
C MET A 137 12.89 11.76 -2.62
N PHE A 138 13.97 11.65 -3.42
CA PHE A 138 15.19 12.45 -3.23
C PHE A 138 15.01 13.94 -3.53
N ILE A 139 14.22 14.28 -4.55
CA ILE A 139 13.89 15.67 -4.92
C ILE A 139 13.08 16.32 -3.80
N ASP A 140 12.05 15.62 -3.30
CA ASP A 140 11.21 16.08 -2.20
C ASP A 140 12.02 16.33 -0.93
N TYR A 141 12.87 15.38 -0.56
CA TYR A 141 13.73 15.49 0.62
C TYR A 141 14.72 16.65 0.51
N ARG A 142 15.29 16.86 -0.68
CA ARG A 142 16.13 18.03 -0.94
C ARG A 142 15.34 19.32 -0.79
N ALA A 143 14.13 19.40 -1.33
CA ALA A 143 13.27 20.56 -1.21
C ALA A 143 12.90 20.85 0.25
N GLU A 144 12.65 19.81 1.06
CA GLU A 144 12.43 19.92 2.50
C GLU A 144 13.66 20.48 3.22
N LYS A 145 14.85 19.89 3.00
CA LYS A 145 16.12 20.33 3.62
C LYS A 145 16.51 21.77 3.25
N GLU A 146 16.24 22.18 2.03
CA GLU A 146 16.55 23.51 1.53
C GLU A 146 15.46 24.55 1.85
N GLY A 147 14.40 24.16 2.57
CA GLY A 147 13.30 25.05 2.93
C GLY A 147 12.47 25.54 1.74
N ARG A 148 12.48 24.78 0.65
CA ARG A 148 11.65 25.00 -0.55
C ARG A 148 10.32 24.27 -0.50
N SER A 149 10.13 23.41 0.50
CA SER A 149 8.82 22.83 0.86
C SER A 149 7.78 23.94 1.02
N LEU A 150 6.58 23.72 0.48
CA LEU A 150 5.47 24.67 0.55
C LEU A 150 5.22 25.05 2.02
N ASP A 151 5.44 26.32 2.37
CA ASP A 151 5.08 26.86 3.68
C ASP A 151 3.55 26.86 3.83
N LEU A 152 3.01 25.76 4.36
CA LEU A 152 1.59 25.63 4.69
C LEU A 152 1.23 26.38 5.98
N SER A 153 2.17 27.07 6.64
CA SER A 153 1.84 27.88 7.84
C SER A 153 0.90 29.05 7.53
N GLY A 154 0.75 29.40 6.24
CA GLY A 154 -0.23 30.34 5.73
C GLY A 154 -1.70 29.88 5.74
N GLY A 155 -1.99 28.64 6.15
CA GLY A 155 -3.33 28.18 6.55
C GLY A 155 -4.38 28.14 5.42
N LEU A 156 -5.00 26.97 5.23
CA LEU A 156 -6.30 26.88 4.54
C LEU A 156 -7.31 27.77 5.30
N VAL A 157 -7.55 29.00 4.81
CA VAL A 157 -8.63 29.83 5.35
C VAL A 157 -9.94 29.33 4.76
N VAL A 158 -10.67 28.53 5.52
CA VAL A 158 -12.05 28.17 5.21
C VAL A 158 -12.93 29.40 5.45
N THR A 159 -13.09 30.26 4.45
CA THR A 159 -14.09 31.33 4.51
C THR A 159 -15.47 30.75 4.23
N SER A 160 -16.34 30.71 5.24
CA SER A 160 -17.76 30.38 5.06
C SER A 160 -18.44 31.41 4.16
N LEU A 161 -19.12 30.94 3.11
CA LEU A 161 -19.89 31.78 2.20
C LEU A 161 -21.22 32.18 2.87
N CYS A 162 -21.24 33.32 3.57
CA CYS A 162 -22.49 33.89 4.06
C CYS A 162 -23.32 34.40 2.87
N LYS A 163 -24.47 33.75 2.62
CA LYS A 163 -25.47 34.21 1.66
C LYS A 163 -25.90 35.64 2.03
N PRO A 164 -25.94 36.59 1.09
CA PRO A 164 -26.49 37.91 1.37
C PRO A 164 -27.99 37.79 1.66
N SER A 165 -28.40 38.21 2.86
CA SER A 165 -29.81 38.37 3.20
C SER A 165 -30.42 39.44 2.31
N SER A 166 -31.22 39.01 1.35
CA SER A 166 -32.16 39.86 0.63
C SER A 166 -33.14 40.47 1.63
N SER A 167 -32.93 41.75 1.97
CA SER A 167 -33.92 42.60 2.63
C SER A 167 -34.63 43.44 1.57
N PRO A 168 -35.93 43.22 1.29
CA PRO A 168 -36.69 44.13 0.44
C PRO A 168 -37.03 45.41 1.21
N ALA A 169 -36.69 46.53 0.59
CA ALA A 169 -36.94 47.88 1.04
C ALA A 169 -38.43 48.14 1.29
N HIS A 170 -38.73 48.76 2.44
CA HIS A 170 -39.95 49.52 2.67
C HIS A 170 -39.94 50.77 1.77
N ILE A 171 -41.08 51.11 1.14
CA ILE A 171 -41.68 52.47 1.04
C ILE A 171 -43.01 52.32 0.28
N LEU A 172 -44.12 52.46 1.01
CA LEU A 172 -45.43 52.82 0.43
C LEU A 172 -45.38 54.31 0.06
N LYS A 173 -45.79 54.65 -1.16
CA LYS A 173 -46.01 56.02 -1.63
C LYS A 173 -47.43 56.48 -1.29
N HIS A 174 -47.53 57.79 -1.05
CA HIS A 174 -48.75 58.58 -0.89
C HIS A 174 -49.61 58.61 -2.16
#